data_AF-A0A5B9PRI8-F1
#
_entry.id   AF-A0A5B9PRI8-F1
#
_cell.length_a   1.000
_cell.length_b   1.000
_cell.length_c   1.000
_cell.angle_alpha   90.00
_cell.angle_beta   90.00
_cell.angle_gamma   90.00
#
_symmetry.space_group_name_H-M   'P 1'
#
loop_
_entity.id
_entity.type
_entity.pdbx_description
1 polymer ?
#
loop_
_entity_poly.entity_id
_entity_poly.type
_entity_poly.pdbx_seq_one_letter_code
_entity_poly.pdbx_strand_id
1 'polypeptide(L)'
;MQRLHQIAFIISLLALSWLGMMAIHEFGHVIGALTSGGSVERVVLHPLTISRTDVSPNPNPLWVVWLGPVLGCAIPVIGWRLVPRQLHVANKIAMFFAGFCLLANGAYIAIGSFERIGDCQTMLQHGSPNWTLVAFGAITAIAGISIWHQLGSIREFLSDPSLVNGKTAYLTLLAAAVLAAVEFTFSPT
;
A
#
# COMPACT_ATOMS: atom_id res chain seq x y z
N MET A 1 -30.56 -5.89 -0.09
CA MET A 1 -29.48 -6.12 0.90
C MET A 1 -28.16 -6.55 0.28
N GLN A 2 -28.11 -7.60 -0.56
CA GLN A 2 -26.83 -8.10 -1.11
C GLN A 2 -26.01 -7.06 -1.90
N ARG A 3 -26.66 -6.22 -2.72
CA ARG A 3 -26.00 -5.10 -3.42
C ARG A 3 -25.34 -4.10 -2.46
N LEU A 4 -25.97 -3.80 -1.33
CA LEU A 4 -25.41 -2.90 -0.32
C LEU A 4 -24.17 -3.52 0.32
N HIS A 5 -24.19 -4.81 0.63
CA HIS A 5 -23.00 -5.52 1.15
C HIS A 5 -21.85 -5.50 0.16
N GLN A 6 -22.14 -5.73 -1.13
CA GLN A 6 -21.13 -5.66 -2.19
C GLN A 6 -20.50 -4.26 -2.30
N ILE A 7 -21.31 -3.20 -2.32
CA ILE A 7 -20.81 -1.81 -2.35
C ILE A 7 -19.99 -1.49 -1.11
N ALA A 8 -20.51 -1.82 0.07
CA ALA A 8 -19.80 -1.61 1.33
C ALA A 8 -18.46 -2.34 1.35
N PHE A 9 -18.41 -3.57 0.86
CA PHE A 9 -17.17 -4.34 0.74
C PHE A 9 -16.17 -3.68 -0.20
N ILE A 10 -16.58 -3.25 -1.40
CA ILE A 10 -15.68 -2.58 -2.36
C ILE A 10 -15.08 -1.32 -1.75
N ILE A 11 -15.93 -0.43 -1.21
CA ILE A 11 -15.47 0.83 -0.61
C ILE A 11 -14.51 0.56 0.54
N SER A 12 -14.87 -0.38 1.42
CA SER A 12 -14.03 -0.72 2.58
C SER A 12 -12.72 -1.37 2.17
N LEU A 13 -12.72 -2.23 1.15
CA LEU A 13 -11.52 -2.89 0.66
C LEU A 13 -10.56 -1.88 0.02
N LEU A 14 -11.08 -0.92 -0.75
CA LEU A 14 -10.27 0.16 -1.33
C LEU A 14 -9.70 1.08 -0.25
N ALA A 15 -10.53 1.50 0.71
CA ALA A 15 -10.08 2.33 1.84
C ALA A 15 -9.01 1.60 2.66
N LEU A 16 -9.28 0.35 3.07
CA LEU A 16 -8.32 -0.48 3.79
C LEU A 16 -7.01 -0.66 3.01
N SER A 17 -7.10 -0.83 1.69
CA SER A 17 -5.91 -1.01 0.85
C SER A 17 -5.08 0.27 0.73
N TRP A 18 -5.72 1.43 0.63
CA TRP A 18 -5.02 2.71 0.60
C TRP A 18 -4.31 3.01 1.91
N LEU A 19 -5.04 2.94 3.03
CA LEU A 19 -4.51 3.18 4.37
C LEU A 19 -3.38 2.19 4.71
N GLY A 20 -3.64 0.89 4.52
CA GLY A 20 -2.64 -0.14 4.75
C GLY A 20 -1.40 0.00 3.87
N MET A 21 -1.56 0.44 2.61
CA MET A 21 -0.43 0.69 1.72
C MET A 21 0.44 1.84 2.24
N MET A 22 -0.15 2.96 2.65
CA MET A 22 0.60 4.08 3.26
C MET A 22 1.34 3.61 4.52
N ALA A 23 0.65 2.88 5.42
CA ALA A 23 1.26 2.38 6.65
C ALA A 23 2.49 1.49 6.40
N ILE A 24 2.41 0.56 5.43
CA ILE A 24 3.53 -0.34 5.12
C ILE A 24 4.65 0.40 4.37
N HIS A 25 4.30 1.37 3.52
CA HIS A 25 5.26 2.23 2.83
C HIS A 25 6.09 3.03 3.86
N GLU A 26 5.44 3.77 4.75
CA GLU A 26 6.13 4.53 5.79
C GLU A 26 6.91 3.64 6.75
N PHE A 27 6.38 2.46 7.08
CA PHE A 27 7.12 1.45 7.85
C PHE A 27 8.44 1.07 7.16
N GLY A 28 8.49 1.04 5.83
CA GLY A 28 9.71 0.86 5.08
C GLY A 28 10.75 1.94 5.34
N HIS A 29 10.35 3.21 5.35
CA HIS A 29 11.24 4.33 5.71
C HIS A 29 11.72 4.24 7.16
N VAL A 30 10.85 3.86 8.10
CA VAL A 30 11.23 3.64 9.50
C VAL A 30 12.32 2.58 9.61
N ILE A 31 12.15 1.43 8.95
CA ILE A 31 13.17 0.38 8.89
C ILE A 31 14.46 0.90 8.24
N GLY A 32 14.35 1.71 7.19
CA GLY A 32 15.51 2.32 6.56
C GLY A 32 16.28 3.27 7.47
N ALA A 33 15.58 4.10 8.25
CA ALA A 33 16.20 4.99 9.22
C ALA A 33 16.95 4.18 10.28
N LEU A 34 16.27 3.21 10.90
CA LEU A 34 16.84 2.37 11.95
C LEU A 34 18.06 1.57 11.46
N THR A 35 18.02 1.03 10.23
CA THR A 35 19.12 0.22 9.68
C THR A 35 20.28 1.04 9.13
N SER A 36 20.09 2.33 8.85
CA SER A 36 21.14 3.22 8.37
C SER A 36 21.84 4.03 9.47
N GLY A 37 21.37 3.93 10.72
CA GLY A 37 21.86 4.73 11.84
C GLY A 37 21.23 6.12 11.93
N GLY A 38 20.10 6.36 11.24
CA GLY A 38 19.29 7.55 11.42
C GLY A 38 18.27 7.40 12.56
N SER A 39 17.66 8.51 12.95
CA SER A 39 16.60 8.55 13.97
C SER A 39 15.29 9.03 13.36
N VAL A 40 14.21 8.29 13.61
CA VAL A 40 12.86 8.71 13.21
C VAL A 40 12.37 9.75 14.21
N GLU A 41 12.09 10.96 13.73
CA GLU A 41 11.54 12.04 14.55
C GLU A 41 10.02 11.98 14.60
N ARG A 42 9.38 11.72 13.44
CA ARG A 42 7.92 11.69 13.32
C ARG A 42 7.50 10.76 12.19
N VAL A 43 6.38 10.06 12.38
CA VAL A 43 5.68 9.34 11.31
C VAL A 43 4.27 9.93 11.23
N VAL A 44 3.87 10.36 10.04
CA VAL A 44 2.53 10.88 9.75
C VAL A 44 1.82 9.91 8.84
N LEU A 45 0.73 9.32 9.32
CA LEU A 45 -0.14 8.39 8.58
C LEU A 45 -1.57 8.94 8.42
N HIS A 46 -1.79 10.21 8.71
CA HIS A 46 -3.14 10.76 8.77
C HIS A 46 -3.87 10.60 7.42
N PRO A 47 -5.09 10.01 7.38
CA PRO A 47 -5.76 9.62 6.12
C PRO A 47 -6.05 10.76 5.14
N LEU A 48 -6.10 12.00 5.65
CA LEU A 48 -6.39 13.21 4.87
C LEU A 48 -5.15 14.03 4.52
N THR A 49 -3.94 13.53 4.83
CA THR A 49 -2.68 14.18 4.46
C THR A 49 -1.79 13.20 3.72
N ILE A 50 -0.78 13.72 3.03
CA ILE A 50 0.27 12.88 2.45
C ILE A 50 1.06 12.25 3.61
N SER A 51 1.20 10.93 3.61
CA SER A 51 2.00 10.23 4.60
C SER A 51 3.46 10.64 4.48
N ARG A 52 4.18 10.66 5.60
CA ARG A 52 5.62 10.92 5.60
C ARG A 52 6.30 10.41 6.85
N THR A 53 7.59 10.10 6.70
CA THR A 53 8.48 9.75 7.81
C THR A 53 9.61 10.77 7.86
N ASP A 54 9.61 11.59 8.91
CA ASP A 54 10.63 12.60 9.17
C ASP A 54 11.82 11.92 9.88
N VAL A 55 13.02 12.00 9.29
CA VAL A 55 14.24 11.34 9.78
C VAL A 55 15.37 12.35 9.94
N SER A 56 15.96 12.41 11.13
CA SER A 56 17.10 13.27 11.42
C SER A 56 17.89 12.77 12.65
N PRO A 57 19.23 12.66 12.56
CA PRO A 57 20.02 12.77 11.33
C PRO A 57 19.65 11.66 10.34
N ASN A 58 19.79 11.93 9.04
CA ASN A 58 19.59 10.93 7.98
C ASN A 58 20.91 10.68 7.25
N PRO A 59 21.75 9.75 7.73
CA PRO A 59 23.08 9.52 7.14
C PRO A 59 23.02 8.87 5.76
N ASN A 60 21.95 8.14 5.44
CA ASN A 60 21.79 7.44 4.16
C ASN A 60 20.39 7.69 3.56
N PRO A 61 20.09 8.92 3.11
CA PRO A 61 18.75 9.30 2.66
C PRO A 61 18.27 8.46 1.48
N LEU A 62 19.19 8.04 0.59
CA LEU A 62 18.87 7.18 -0.53
C LEU A 62 18.38 5.78 -0.09
N TRP A 63 19.00 5.22 0.96
CA TRP A 63 18.61 3.92 1.52
C TRP A 63 17.24 4.00 2.19
N VAL A 64 17.04 5.04 3.01
CA VAL A 64 15.77 5.29 3.70
C VAL A 64 14.63 5.44 2.70
N VAL A 65 14.80 6.29 1.69
CA VAL A 65 13.73 6.60 0.73
C VAL A 65 13.38 5.40 -0.15
N TRP A 66 14.36 4.56 -0.56
CA TRP A 66 14.05 3.37 -1.35
C TRP A 66 13.36 2.27 -0.55
N LEU A 67 13.67 2.14 0.74
CA LEU A 67 13.05 1.10 1.55
C LEU A 67 11.55 1.28 1.73
N GLY A 68 11.03 2.51 1.64
CA GLY A 68 9.59 2.79 1.66
C GLY A 68 8.82 1.99 0.60
N PRO A 69 9.00 2.29 -0.71
CA PRO A 69 8.32 1.56 -1.78
C PRO A 69 8.80 0.12 -1.94
N VAL A 70 10.06 -0.22 -1.64
CA VAL A 70 10.55 -1.61 -1.74
C VAL A 70 9.84 -2.51 -0.72
N LEU A 71 9.79 -2.12 0.55
CA LEU A 71 9.08 -2.89 1.57
C LEU A 71 7.56 -2.75 1.44
N GLY A 72 7.08 -1.58 1.03
CA GLY A 72 5.69 -1.31 0.62
C GLY A 72 5.19 -2.29 -0.44
N CYS A 73 6.07 -2.76 -1.32
CA CYS A 73 5.75 -3.81 -2.30
C CYS A 73 5.98 -5.23 -1.77
N ALA A 74 7.13 -5.48 -1.14
CA ALA A 74 7.56 -6.83 -0.78
C ALA A 74 6.72 -7.45 0.36
N ILE A 75 6.44 -6.67 1.41
CA ILE A 75 5.72 -7.16 2.59
C ILE A 75 4.31 -7.64 2.23
N PRO A 76 3.48 -6.90 1.48
CA PRO A 76 2.14 -7.36 1.11
C PRO A 76 2.15 -8.63 0.25
N VAL A 77 3.12 -8.74 -0.68
CA VAL A 77 3.26 -9.94 -1.53
C VAL A 77 3.65 -11.16 -0.70
N ILE A 78 4.63 -11.02 0.20
CA ILE A 78 5.02 -12.10 1.13
C ILE A 78 3.84 -12.45 2.03
N GLY A 79 3.18 -11.46 2.62
CA GLY A 79 2.00 -11.62 3.47
C GLY A 79 0.90 -12.42 2.77
N TRP A 80 0.55 -12.07 1.53
CA TRP A 80 -0.40 -12.83 0.74
C TRP A 80 0.04 -14.29 0.51
N ARG A 81 1.32 -14.52 0.17
CA ARG A 81 1.84 -15.88 -0.05
C ARG A 81 1.80 -16.76 1.19
N LEU A 82 1.83 -16.15 2.38
CA LEU A 82 1.69 -16.84 3.66
C LEU A 82 0.23 -17.12 4.05
N VAL A 83 -0.76 -16.49 3.41
CA VAL A 83 -2.18 -16.78 3.69
C VAL A 83 -2.56 -18.16 3.13
N PRO A 84 -3.00 -19.11 3.97
CA PRO A 84 -3.35 -20.46 3.53
C PRO A 84 -4.42 -20.46 2.45
N ARG A 85 -4.23 -21.32 1.44
CA ARG A 85 -5.17 -21.42 0.31
C ARG A 85 -6.57 -21.87 0.72
N GLN A 86 -6.74 -22.58 1.84
CA GLN A 86 -8.07 -22.97 2.34
C GLN A 86 -8.90 -21.76 2.80
N LEU A 87 -8.26 -20.65 3.19
CA LEU A 87 -8.94 -19.42 3.58
C LEU A 87 -9.28 -18.58 2.33
N HIS A 88 -10.10 -19.11 1.43
CA HIS A 88 -10.32 -18.54 0.09
C HIS A 88 -10.62 -17.03 0.08
N VAL A 89 -11.51 -16.56 0.96
CA VAL A 89 -11.87 -15.13 1.05
C VAL A 89 -10.69 -14.28 1.52
N ALA A 90 -10.01 -14.70 2.61
CA ALA A 90 -8.85 -13.98 3.13
C ALA A 90 -7.70 -13.96 2.12
N ASN A 91 -7.47 -15.08 1.43
CA ASN A 91 -6.45 -15.18 0.39
C ASN A 91 -6.74 -14.21 -0.77
N LYS A 92 -8.00 -14.11 -1.24
CA LYS A 92 -8.39 -13.17 -2.29
C LYS A 92 -8.29 -11.71 -1.84
N ILE A 93 -8.66 -11.39 -0.60
CA ILE A 93 -8.48 -10.04 -0.03
C ILE A 93 -6.99 -9.68 0.05
N ALA A 94 -6.16 -10.58 0.58
CA ALA A 94 -4.71 -10.37 0.67
C ALA A 94 -4.06 -10.25 -0.72
N MET A 95 -4.53 -11.02 -1.70
CA MET A 95 -4.09 -10.94 -3.09
C MET A 95 -4.46 -9.60 -3.72
N PHE A 96 -5.68 -9.11 -3.47
CA PHE A 96 -6.11 -7.78 -3.91
C PHE A 96 -5.22 -6.70 -3.29
N PHE A 97 -5.01 -6.75 -1.97
CA PHE A 97 -4.16 -5.82 -1.25
C PHE A 97 -2.71 -5.81 -1.76
N ALA A 98 -2.12 -6.98 -1.98
CA ALA A 98 -0.77 -7.10 -2.53
C ALA A 98 -0.65 -6.50 -3.93
N GLY A 99 -1.60 -6.80 -4.82
CA GLY A 99 -1.66 -6.19 -6.15
C GLY A 99 -1.85 -4.68 -6.10
N PHE A 100 -2.68 -4.19 -5.17
CA PHE A 100 -2.89 -2.76 -4.92
C PHE A 100 -1.60 -2.08 -4.49
N CYS A 101 -0.88 -2.64 -3.52
CA CYS A 101 0.36 -2.05 -3.00
C CYS A 101 1.43 -1.97 -4.09
N LEU A 102 1.60 -3.02 -4.89
CA LEU A 102 2.52 -3.01 -6.03
C LEU A 102 2.16 -1.92 -7.04
N LEU A 103 0.88 -1.80 -7.41
CA LEU A 103 0.43 -0.83 -8.39
C LEU A 103 0.53 0.60 -7.86
N ALA A 104 0.10 0.87 -6.63
CA ALA A 104 0.11 2.20 -6.03
C ALA A 104 1.53 2.71 -5.82
N ASN A 105 2.41 1.92 -5.20
CA ASN A 105 3.82 2.27 -5.05
C ASN A 105 4.51 2.43 -6.40
N GLY A 106 4.22 1.54 -7.36
CA GLY A 106 4.79 1.61 -8.69
C GLY A 106 4.39 2.86 -9.46
N ALA A 107 3.09 3.17 -9.48
CA ALA A 107 2.56 4.36 -10.12
C ALA A 107 3.09 5.63 -9.45
N TYR A 108 3.15 5.66 -8.11
CA TYR A 108 3.71 6.77 -7.35
C TYR A 108 5.18 7.05 -7.75
N ILE A 109 6.03 6.03 -7.73
CA ILE A 109 7.45 6.20 -8.05
C ILE A 109 7.67 6.53 -9.54
N ALA A 110 6.99 5.86 -10.46
CA ALA A 110 7.18 6.12 -11.89
C ALA A 110 6.63 7.48 -12.34
N ILE A 111 5.47 7.92 -11.84
CA ILE A 111 4.89 9.22 -12.21
C ILE A 111 5.60 10.34 -11.45
N GLY A 112 5.82 10.15 -10.15
CA GLY A 112 6.51 11.13 -9.30
C GLY A 112 7.95 11.40 -9.72
N SER A 113 8.59 10.51 -10.48
CA SER A 113 9.94 10.73 -11.01
C SER A 113 10.03 11.88 -12.02
N PHE A 114 8.92 12.21 -12.68
CA PHE A 114 8.83 13.35 -13.60
C PHE A 114 8.50 14.65 -12.87
N GLU A 115 7.64 14.59 -11.86
CA GLU A 115 7.17 15.75 -11.10
C GLU A 115 8.12 16.15 -9.95
N ARG A 116 9.04 15.24 -9.56
CA ARG A 116 10.02 15.43 -8.46
C ARG A 116 9.35 15.81 -7.14
N ILE A 117 8.34 15.04 -6.75
CA ILE A 117 7.59 15.22 -5.50
C ILE A 117 7.88 14.09 -4.51
N GLY A 118 7.81 14.40 -3.21
CA GLY A 118 7.99 13.43 -2.13
C GLY A 118 9.28 12.61 -2.26
N ASP A 119 9.17 11.29 -2.15
CA ASP A 119 10.27 10.34 -2.26
C ASP A 119 11.09 10.50 -3.54
N CYS A 120 10.42 10.68 -4.67
CA CYS A 120 11.08 10.80 -5.97
C CYS A 120 12.03 11.99 -6.02
N GLN A 121 11.70 13.08 -5.32
CA GLN A 121 12.59 14.22 -5.18
C GLN A 121 13.89 13.82 -4.46
N THR A 122 13.76 13.20 -3.28
CA THR A 122 14.90 12.74 -2.46
C THR A 122 15.73 11.72 -3.22
N MET A 123 15.09 10.75 -3.89
CA MET A 123 15.77 9.74 -4.71
C MET A 123 16.65 10.39 -5.77
N LEU A 124 16.10 11.34 -6.55
CA LEU A 124 16.82 12.01 -7.63
C LEU A 124 17.91 12.96 -7.10
N GLN A 125 17.64 13.68 -6.00
CA GLN A 125 18.61 14.58 -5.36
C GLN A 125 19.83 13.83 -4.83
N HIS A 126 19.63 12.61 -4.32
CA HIS A 126 20.70 11.76 -3.80
C HIS A 126 21.24 10.74 -4.83
N GLY A 127 20.97 10.96 -6.12
CA GLY A 127 21.69 10.32 -7.22
C GLY A 127 21.03 9.07 -7.81
N SER A 128 19.79 8.74 -7.47
CA SER A 128 19.06 7.70 -8.21
C SER A 128 18.85 8.13 -9.65
N PRO A 129 19.26 7.34 -10.65
CA PRO A 129 18.95 7.66 -12.04
C PRO A 129 17.44 7.58 -12.29
N ASN A 130 16.85 8.54 -13.00
CA ASN A 130 15.41 8.57 -13.27
C ASN A 130 14.86 7.26 -13.88
N TRP A 131 15.64 6.62 -14.76
CA TRP A 131 15.23 5.35 -15.38
C TRP A 131 15.01 4.23 -14.35
N THR A 132 15.70 4.24 -13.20
CA THR A 132 15.50 3.24 -12.15
C THR A 132 14.13 3.37 -11.48
N LEU A 133 13.64 4.60 -11.29
CA LEU A 133 12.31 4.87 -10.75
C LEU A 133 11.22 4.41 -11.73
N VAL A 134 11.37 4.77 -13.01
CA VAL A 134 10.45 4.33 -14.08
C VAL A 134 10.45 2.80 -14.22
N ALA A 135 11.63 2.17 -14.21
CA ALA A 135 11.76 0.73 -14.30
C ALA A 135 11.13 0.02 -13.09
N PHE A 136 11.40 0.50 -11.87
CA PHE A 136 10.76 0.00 -10.66
C PHE A 136 9.24 0.06 -10.78
N GLY A 137 8.69 1.23 -11.13
CA GLY A 137 7.26 1.40 -11.22
C GLY A 137 6.60 0.58 -12.34
N ALA A 138 7.25 0.43 -13.50
CA ALA A 138 6.75 -0.44 -14.57
C ALA A 138 6.72 -1.90 -14.13
N ILE A 139 7.79 -2.40 -13.48
CA ILE A 139 7.89 -3.78 -13.01
C ILE A 139 6.82 -4.06 -11.95
N THR A 140 6.68 -3.20 -10.93
CA THR A 140 5.71 -3.42 -9.87
C THR A 140 4.27 -3.24 -10.37
N ALA A 141 3.98 -2.28 -11.24
CA ALA A 141 2.65 -2.13 -11.83
C ALA A 141 2.25 -3.36 -12.65
N ILE A 142 3.13 -3.87 -13.52
CA ILE A 142 2.89 -5.09 -14.29
C ILE A 142 2.68 -6.28 -13.36
N ALA A 143 3.50 -6.43 -12.32
CA ALA A 143 3.35 -7.50 -11.33
C ALA A 143 2.02 -7.39 -10.57
N GLY A 144 1.61 -6.19 -10.16
CA GLY A 144 0.35 -5.93 -9.46
C GLY A 144 -0.86 -6.30 -10.31
N ILE A 145 -0.88 -5.87 -11.57
CA ILE A 145 -1.93 -6.24 -12.54
C ILE A 145 -1.95 -7.75 -12.78
N SER A 146 -0.78 -8.39 -12.87
CA SER A 146 -0.67 -9.85 -13.05
C SER A 146 -1.20 -10.63 -11.86
N ILE A 147 -1.03 -10.12 -10.63
CA ILE A 147 -1.65 -10.68 -9.42
C ILE A 147 -3.17 -10.49 -9.47
N TRP A 148 -3.66 -9.31 -9.83
CA TRP A 148 -5.10 -9.06 -9.96
C TRP A 148 -5.78 -9.87 -11.03
N HIS A 149 -5.09 -10.25 -12.11
CA HIS A 149 -5.64 -11.15 -13.12
C HIS A 149 -6.07 -12.51 -12.54
N GLN A 150 -5.48 -12.94 -11.42
CA GLN A 150 -5.84 -14.17 -10.71
C GLN A 150 -7.07 -14.02 -9.80
N LEU A 151 -7.60 -12.79 -9.61
CA LEU A 151 -8.79 -12.57 -8.78
C LEU A 151 -10.06 -13.13 -9.43
N GLY A 152 -10.12 -13.13 -10.77
CA GLY A 152 -11.29 -13.49 -11.56
C GLY A 152 -11.85 -12.27 -12.32
N SER A 153 -13.02 -12.44 -12.94
CA SER A 153 -13.64 -11.39 -13.74
C SER A 153 -14.30 -10.31 -12.87
N ILE A 154 -13.90 -9.05 -13.06
CA ILE A 154 -14.56 -7.90 -12.43
C ILE A 154 -16.03 -7.83 -12.86
N ARG A 155 -16.33 -8.16 -14.13
CA ARG A 155 -17.70 -8.13 -14.65
C ARG A 155 -18.58 -9.17 -13.94
N GLU A 156 -18.07 -10.38 -13.74
CA GLU A 156 -18.79 -11.42 -13.00
C GLU A 156 -19.04 -10.97 -11.56
N PHE A 157 -17.99 -10.47 -10.90
CA PHE A 157 -18.10 -9.93 -9.55
C PHE A 157 -19.19 -8.85 -9.45
N LEU A 158 -19.16 -7.84 -10.32
CA LEU A 158 -20.16 -6.78 -10.34
C LEU A 158 -21.56 -7.28 -10.75
N SER A 159 -21.67 -8.37 -11.51
CA SER A 159 -22.97 -8.90 -11.92
C SER A 159 -23.65 -9.72 -10.83
N ASP A 160 -22.89 -10.39 -9.96
CA ASP A 160 -23.39 -11.29 -8.92
C ASP A 160 -23.10 -10.79 -7.48
N PRO A 161 -24.08 -10.12 -6.84
CA PRO A 161 -23.97 -9.67 -5.46
C PRO A 161 -23.83 -10.77 -4.42
N SER A 162 -24.18 -12.01 -4.75
CA SER A 162 -24.19 -13.12 -3.80
C SER A 162 -22.78 -13.57 -3.39
N LEU A 163 -21.78 -13.20 -4.19
CA LEU A 163 -20.35 -13.44 -3.93
C LEU A 163 -19.85 -12.75 -2.64
N VAL A 164 -20.56 -11.72 -2.17
CA VAL A 164 -20.24 -11.02 -0.92
C VAL A 164 -21.34 -11.27 0.10
N ASN A 165 -21.02 -12.04 1.14
CA ASN A 165 -21.90 -12.19 2.28
C ASN A 165 -21.79 -10.97 3.22
N GLY A 166 -22.84 -10.74 4.02
CA GLY A 166 -22.89 -9.59 4.94
C GLY A 166 -21.76 -9.59 5.97
N LYS A 167 -21.36 -10.77 6.48
CA LYS A 167 -20.27 -10.87 7.48
C LYS A 167 -18.95 -10.34 6.91
N THR A 168 -18.57 -10.76 5.70
CA THR A 168 -17.34 -10.28 5.04
C THR A 168 -17.40 -8.78 4.80
N ALA A 169 -18.53 -8.25 4.33
CA ALA A 169 -18.69 -6.82 4.12
C ALA A 169 -18.51 -6.01 5.41
N TYR A 170 -19.18 -6.39 6.50
CA TYR A 170 -19.09 -5.69 7.77
C TYR A 170 -17.73 -5.86 8.47
N LEU A 171 -17.10 -7.03 8.37
CA LEU A 171 -15.75 -7.24 8.92
C LEU A 171 -14.71 -6.40 8.17
N THR A 172 -14.82 -6.30 6.85
CA THR A 172 -13.91 -5.46 6.04
C THR A 172 -14.14 -3.97 6.35
N LEU A 173 -15.40 -3.56 6.51
CA LEU A 173 -15.75 -2.19 6.92
C LEU A 173 -15.23 -1.86 8.31
N LEU A 174 -15.40 -2.77 9.28
CA LEU A 174 -14.88 -2.59 10.63
C LEU A 174 -13.35 -2.48 10.61
N ALA A 175 -12.66 -3.34 9.86
CA ALA A 175 -11.20 -3.28 9.72
C ALA A 175 -10.73 -1.94 9.13
N ALA A 176 -11.41 -1.45 8.08
CA ALA A 176 -11.12 -0.15 7.48
C ALA A 176 -11.34 1.00 8.47
N ALA A 177 -12.45 0.97 9.22
CA ALA A 177 -12.77 1.99 10.22
C ALA A 177 -11.79 1.99 11.40
N VAL A 178 -11.39 0.80 11.89
CA VAL A 178 -10.39 0.66 12.95
C VAL A 178 -9.03 1.19 12.47
N LEU A 179 -8.59 0.81 11.26
CA LEU A 179 -7.31 1.29 10.74
C LEU A 179 -7.31 2.81 10.56
N ALA A 180 -8.38 3.38 9.99
CA ALA A 180 -8.53 4.82 9.88
C ALA A 180 -8.46 5.51 11.26
N ALA A 181 -9.18 4.99 12.25
CA ALA A 181 -9.16 5.54 13.61
C ALA A 181 -7.76 5.48 14.23
N VAL A 182 -7.04 4.36 14.04
CA VAL A 182 -5.64 4.21 14.47
C VAL A 182 -4.78 5.28 13.80
N GLU A 183 -4.83 5.41 12.48
CA GLU A 183 -4.04 6.40 11.74
C GLU A 183 -4.35 7.85 12.15
N PHE A 184 -5.62 8.18 12.44
CA PHE A 184 -5.99 9.47 13.03
C PHE A 184 -5.32 9.71 14.39
N THR A 185 -5.22 8.67 15.25
CA THR A 185 -4.60 8.81 16.59
C THR A 185 -3.08 8.85 16.57
N PHE A 186 -2.43 8.19 15.62
CA PHE A 186 -0.96 8.17 15.49
C PHE A 186 -0.40 9.46 14.90
N SER A 187 -1.25 10.34 14.37
CA SER A 187 -0.85 11.61 13.76
C SER A 187 -1.71 12.75 14.29
N PRO A 188 -1.60 13.10 15.59
CA PRO A 188 -2.21 14.32 16.07
C PRO A 188 -1.59 15.48 15.28
N THR A 189 -2.45 16.29 14.68
CA THR A 189 -2.12 17.50 13.93
C THR A 189 -1.14 18.38 14.69
#